data_AF-A0A1Q7FFN3-F1
#
_entry.id   AF-A0A1Q7FFN3-F1
#
_cell.length_a   1.000
_cell.length_b   1.000
_cell.length_c   1.000
_cell.angle_alpha   90.00
_cell.angle_beta   90.00
_cell.angle_gamma   90.00
#
_symmetry.space_group_name_H-M   'P 1'
#
loop_
_entity.id
_entity.type
_entity.pdbx_description
1 polymer ?
#
loop_
_entity_poly.entity_id
_entity_poly.type
_entity_poly.pdbx_seq_one_letter_code
_entity_poly.pdbx_strand_id
1 'polypeptide(L)'
;MLSHQRRLVAGAVRRVGSRAPYRSVEAAEGEKHSVRHELGSSEIAERFRIGATLACFAHLTDLHVTDVQSPARFEFINREYGDPRFRELLPMHRPQEALNEHAIAAMIRTLSAIDKAPLTGSRMELAIMSGDAVDNAQSNELANAVALLDGGRVQPDSGGERYEGVQSSGWPDEMFWKPDGGSRREDLMRAMYGFPHLLGLIERSLSPFHSPGLGMPWLGCRGNHEEVSQGVGIVTPELAAAMVGFHKPIGLPNGLDRDSVLETFVRRPEAFMAGPDLPVTPDAGRRPFTRDEFTAAIRQEGNAHYVYDTAAVRFVVLDTACTAGGADGCIDEDQVRWLDRRLTEARGRPVVITSHHTLDTLGNKRRAGGPRYIDVDELLEVVHGAGNVVLWLNGHIHANVIRPRPDPRGNGGGFWEVTTSSLVDWPCQARVVELFEAGDGVLAIACTMVDHDGSAAPAGAVEPAQMAGLHRELAGNVPVAGFDSGRDGSSLDRNVILPVRRSS
;
A
#
# COMPACT_ATOMS: atom_id res chain seq x y z
N MET A 1 -3.11 -1.29 -17.52
CA MET A 1 -3.65 -0.32 -18.48
C MET A 1 -3.26 1.07 -17.98
N LEU A 2 -2.71 1.92 -18.84
CA LEU A 2 -2.28 3.27 -18.46
C LEU A 2 -3.46 4.24 -18.51
N SER A 3 -3.66 5.02 -17.45
CA SER A 3 -4.88 5.84 -17.32
C SER A 3 -4.98 6.96 -18.34
N HIS A 4 -3.86 7.34 -18.99
CA HIS A 4 -3.88 8.31 -20.09
C HIS A 4 -4.60 7.80 -21.35
N GLN A 5 -4.74 6.48 -21.48
CA GLN A 5 -5.46 5.85 -22.59
C GLN A 5 -6.91 5.54 -22.19
N ARG A 6 -7.09 5.06 -20.95
CA ARG A 6 -8.38 4.65 -20.40
C ARG A 6 -8.30 4.63 -18.90
N ARG A 7 -9.26 5.26 -18.22
CA ARG A 7 -9.40 5.16 -16.76
C ARG A 7 -10.59 4.30 -16.37
N LEU A 8 -10.63 3.89 -15.11
CA LEU A 8 -11.74 3.16 -14.53
C LEU A 8 -12.54 4.05 -13.58
N VAL A 9 -13.87 3.96 -13.68
CA VAL A 9 -14.80 4.77 -12.88
C VAL A 9 -15.95 3.91 -12.37
N ALA A 10 -16.70 4.46 -11.41
CA ALA A 10 -17.95 3.88 -10.96
C ALA A 10 -18.97 3.84 -12.11
N GLY A 11 -19.43 2.63 -12.44
CA GLY A 11 -20.40 2.36 -13.50
C GLY A 11 -21.84 2.30 -13.01
N ALA A 12 -22.66 1.55 -13.76
CA ALA A 12 -24.07 1.34 -13.47
C ALA A 12 -24.32 0.63 -12.14
N VAL A 13 -25.46 0.96 -11.50
CA VAL A 13 -25.97 0.24 -10.33
C VAL A 13 -26.34 -1.19 -10.73
N ARG A 14 -25.78 -2.18 -10.04
CA ARG A 14 -26.06 -3.61 -10.23
C ARG A 14 -27.05 -4.15 -9.22
N ARG A 15 -26.99 -3.67 -7.98
CA ARG A 15 -27.87 -4.06 -6.88
C ARG A 15 -28.14 -2.87 -5.98
N VAL A 16 -29.26 -2.89 -5.28
CA VAL A 16 -29.67 -1.83 -4.35
C VAL A 16 -29.66 -2.42 -2.94
N GLY A 17 -28.80 -1.91 -2.08
CA GLY A 17 -28.87 -2.15 -0.64
C GLY A 17 -29.71 -1.08 0.07
N SER A 18 -30.08 -1.32 1.32
CA SER A 18 -30.90 -0.37 2.11
C SER A 18 -30.20 0.94 2.46
N ARG A 19 -28.87 1.01 2.37
CA ARG A 19 -28.07 2.22 2.63
C ARG A 19 -27.41 2.81 1.39
N ALA A 20 -26.87 1.97 0.50
CA ALA A 20 -26.23 2.42 -0.73
C ALA A 20 -26.36 1.37 -1.85
N PRO A 21 -26.31 1.79 -3.12
CA PRO A 21 -26.26 0.86 -4.23
C PRO A 21 -24.88 0.22 -4.40
N TYR A 22 -24.85 -1.01 -4.90
CA TYR A 22 -23.65 -1.64 -5.43
C TYR A 22 -23.50 -1.32 -6.91
N ARG A 23 -22.36 -0.79 -7.33
CA ARG A 23 -22.08 -0.32 -8.69
C ARG A 23 -21.00 -1.17 -9.35
N SER A 24 -21.10 -1.42 -10.65
CA SER A 24 -19.98 -2.02 -11.39
C SER A 24 -18.84 -1.04 -11.60
N VAL A 25 -17.70 -1.52 -12.09
CA VAL A 25 -16.62 -0.67 -12.63
C VAL A 25 -16.75 -0.58 -14.15
N GLU A 26 -16.59 0.61 -14.71
CA GLU A 26 -16.64 0.85 -16.16
C GLU A 26 -15.41 1.59 -16.66
N ALA A 27 -15.07 1.35 -17.92
CA ALA A 27 -14.05 2.11 -18.62
C ALA A 27 -14.59 3.49 -19.01
N ALA A 28 -13.79 4.52 -18.77
CA ALA A 28 -14.02 5.87 -19.25
C ALA A 28 -12.83 6.35 -20.10
N GLU A 29 -13.02 7.47 -20.80
CA GLU A 29 -11.95 8.14 -21.54
C GLU A 29 -10.74 8.40 -20.64
N GLY A 30 -9.54 8.20 -21.20
CA GLY A 30 -8.29 8.43 -20.49
C GLY A 30 -8.09 9.88 -20.09
N GLU A 31 -7.20 10.09 -19.13
CA GLU A 31 -6.89 11.41 -18.58
C GLU A 31 -5.53 11.92 -19.09
N LYS A 32 -5.51 13.07 -19.77
CA LYS A 32 -4.27 13.66 -20.28
C LYS A 32 -3.37 14.12 -19.14
N HIS A 33 -2.06 14.15 -19.39
CA HIS A 33 -1.12 14.78 -18.47
C HIS A 33 -1.35 16.29 -18.36
N SER A 34 -1.37 16.78 -17.13
CA SER A 34 -1.36 18.22 -16.83
C SER A 34 0.00 18.65 -16.27
N VAL A 35 0.45 19.85 -16.62
CA VAL A 35 1.71 20.38 -16.08
C VAL A 35 1.42 21.14 -14.79
N ARG A 36 2.18 20.84 -13.73
CA ARG A 36 2.18 21.59 -12.47
C ARG A 36 3.33 22.59 -12.48
N HIS A 37 3.17 23.73 -11.83
CA HIS A 37 4.10 24.87 -11.95
C HIS A 37 4.61 25.37 -10.60
N GLU A 38 4.22 24.76 -9.49
CA GLU A 38 4.47 25.27 -8.14
C GLU A 38 5.96 25.30 -7.76
N LEU A 39 6.76 24.36 -8.28
CA LEU A 39 8.22 24.34 -8.14
C LEU A 39 8.96 24.79 -9.42
N GLY A 40 8.21 25.27 -10.40
CA GLY A 40 8.70 25.81 -11.67
C GLY A 40 8.31 27.28 -11.87
N SER A 41 8.63 27.86 -13.03
CA SER A 41 8.01 29.11 -13.50
C SER A 41 7.09 28.81 -14.67
N SER A 42 6.10 29.67 -14.93
CA SER A 42 5.25 29.56 -16.13
C SER A 42 6.06 29.59 -17.43
N GLU A 43 7.21 30.29 -17.44
CA GLU A 43 8.17 30.31 -18.55
C GLU A 43 8.77 28.92 -18.86
N ILE A 44 8.82 28.00 -17.88
CA ILE A 44 9.25 26.61 -18.10
C ILE A 44 8.25 25.91 -19.05
N ALA A 45 6.95 26.24 -18.98
CA ALA A 45 5.95 25.65 -19.86
C ALA A 45 6.21 26.00 -21.34
N GLU A 46 6.66 27.23 -21.62
CA GLU A 46 6.93 27.69 -22.99
C GLU A 46 8.18 27.06 -23.60
N ARG A 47 9.12 26.62 -22.76
CA ARG A 47 10.42 26.06 -23.18
C ARG A 47 10.54 24.55 -22.93
N PHE A 48 9.52 23.96 -22.34
CA PHE A 48 9.46 22.55 -21.97
C PHE A 48 9.74 21.67 -23.18
N ARG A 49 10.75 20.80 -23.04
CA ARG A 49 11.11 19.81 -24.05
C ARG A 49 11.46 18.51 -23.37
N ILE A 50 10.94 17.39 -23.87
CA ILE A 50 11.35 16.06 -23.40
C ILE A 50 12.76 15.80 -23.92
N GLY A 51 13.74 15.86 -23.02
CA GLY A 51 15.15 15.57 -23.27
C GLY A 51 15.52 14.15 -22.89
N ALA A 52 16.77 13.97 -22.42
CA ALA A 52 17.26 12.66 -22.02
C ALA A 52 16.48 12.11 -20.80
N THR A 53 16.08 10.85 -20.87
CA THR A 53 15.51 10.15 -19.71
C THR A 53 16.62 9.75 -18.76
N LEU A 54 16.47 10.12 -17.49
CA LEU A 54 17.42 9.80 -16.43
C LEU A 54 17.01 8.54 -15.66
N ALA A 55 15.71 8.32 -15.47
CA ALA A 55 15.17 7.10 -14.89
C ALA A 55 13.71 6.89 -15.33
N CYS A 56 13.30 5.64 -15.46
CA CYS A 56 11.91 5.26 -15.70
C CYS A 56 11.58 4.01 -14.88
N PHE A 57 10.60 4.10 -13.99
CA PHE A 57 10.31 3.03 -13.03
C PHE A 57 8.84 2.97 -12.64
N ALA A 58 8.42 1.83 -12.11
CA ALA A 58 7.11 1.65 -11.51
C ALA A 58 7.14 1.96 -10.01
N HIS A 59 6.05 2.47 -9.45
CA HIS A 59 5.85 2.67 -8.03
C HIS A 59 4.53 2.02 -7.61
N LEU A 60 4.62 1.10 -6.65
CA LEU A 60 3.53 0.37 -6.02
C LEU A 60 3.75 0.40 -4.51
N THR A 61 2.67 0.27 -3.74
CA THR A 61 2.69 0.40 -2.28
C THR A 61 1.44 -0.23 -1.70
N ASP A 62 1.48 -0.56 -0.41
CA ASP A 62 0.32 -1.00 0.36
C ASP A 62 -0.42 -2.12 -0.40
N LEU A 63 0.33 -3.21 -0.64
CA LEU A 63 -0.19 -4.42 -1.27
C LEU A 63 -1.06 -5.21 -0.30
N HIS A 64 -0.72 -5.26 0.98
CA HIS A 64 -1.43 -6.04 2.01
C HIS A 64 -1.65 -7.51 1.62
N VAL A 65 -0.58 -8.23 1.27
CA VAL A 65 -0.67 -9.70 1.18
C VAL A 65 -1.09 -10.22 2.56
N THR A 66 -2.25 -10.86 2.61
CA THR A 66 -3.00 -11.08 3.85
C THR A 66 -3.33 -12.56 4.03
N ASP A 67 -2.96 -13.14 5.17
CA ASP A 67 -3.52 -14.39 5.64
C ASP A 67 -4.91 -14.15 6.25
N VAL A 68 -5.95 -14.28 5.42
CA VAL A 68 -7.35 -14.04 5.79
C VAL A 68 -7.92 -15.04 6.82
N GLN A 69 -7.14 -16.04 7.23
CA GLN A 69 -7.50 -17.01 8.26
C GLN A 69 -6.68 -16.85 9.54
N SER A 70 -5.69 -15.95 9.54
CA SER A 70 -4.80 -15.78 10.67
C SER A 70 -5.57 -15.46 11.97
N PRO A 71 -5.17 -16.05 13.12
CA PRO A 71 -5.70 -15.72 14.43
C PRO A 71 -5.65 -14.22 14.75
N ALA A 72 -4.56 -13.55 14.37
CA ALA A 72 -4.26 -12.18 14.77
C ALA A 72 -4.75 -11.12 13.76
N ARG A 73 -5.89 -11.36 13.12
CA ARG A 73 -6.52 -10.43 12.17
C ARG A 73 -7.44 -9.41 12.84
N PHE A 74 -7.95 -9.73 14.04
CA PHE A 74 -8.78 -8.82 14.85
C PHE A 74 -9.98 -8.20 14.12
N GLU A 75 -10.54 -8.88 13.12
CA GLU A 75 -11.55 -8.30 12.22
C GLU A 75 -12.81 -7.86 12.95
N PHE A 76 -13.10 -8.46 14.11
CA PHE A 76 -14.23 -8.12 14.96
C PHE A 76 -14.20 -6.67 15.46
N ILE A 77 -13.03 -6.01 15.46
CA ILE A 77 -12.90 -4.59 15.80
C ILE A 77 -13.69 -3.70 14.81
N ASN A 78 -13.92 -4.16 13.57
CA ASN A 78 -14.78 -3.44 12.62
C ASN A 78 -16.20 -3.17 13.15
N ARG A 79 -16.69 -3.87 14.19
CA ARG A 79 -17.98 -3.53 14.83
C ARG A 79 -17.99 -2.13 15.44
N GLU A 80 -16.82 -1.59 15.74
CA GLU A 80 -16.64 -0.37 16.49
C GLU A 80 -16.48 0.88 15.58
N TYR A 81 -16.84 0.80 14.29
CA TYR A 81 -16.85 1.94 13.35
C TYR A 81 -17.58 3.19 13.87
N GLY A 82 -18.57 3.02 14.75
CA GLY A 82 -19.32 4.12 15.35
C GLY A 82 -18.63 4.79 16.56
N ASP A 83 -17.51 4.23 17.04
CA ASP A 83 -16.79 4.72 18.21
C ASP A 83 -15.46 5.38 17.81
N PRO A 84 -15.34 6.72 17.93
CA PRO A 84 -14.13 7.45 17.58
C PRO A 84 -12.84 6.95 18.25
N ARG A 85 -12.94 6.27 19.40
CA ARG A 85 -11.78 5.71 20.13
C ARG A 85 -11.09 4.58 19.36
N PHE A 86 -11.81 3.93 18.44
CA PHE A 86 -11.29 2.84 17.60
C PHE A 86 -10.82 3.30 16.22
N ARG A 87 -10.93 4.59 15.89
CA ARG A 87 -10.66 5.11 14.53
C ARG A 87 -9.28 4.73 13.99
N GLU A 88 -8.25 4.73 14.84
CA GLU A 88 -6.87 4.39 14.44
C GLU A 88 -6.63 2.87 14.33
N LEU A 89 -7.61 2.06 14.75
CA LEU A 89 -7.63 0.61 14.61
C LEU A 89 -8.54 0.16 13.46
N LEU A 90 -8.96 1.05 12.55
CA LEU A 90 -9.93 0.72 11.52
C LEU A 90 -9.47 1.17 10.14
N PRO A 91 -9.69 0.38 9.08
CA PRO A 91 -10.31 -0.97 9.08
C PRO A 91 -9.34 -2.10 9.49
N MET A 92 -9.86 -3.16 10.09
CA MET A 92 -9.16 -4.46 10.31
C MET A 92 -9.54 -5.54 9.29
N HIS A 93 -10.56 -5.28 8.47
CA HIS A 93 -11.01 -6.19 7.43
C HIS A 93 -11.61 -5.44 6.25
N ARG A 94 -11.34 -5.92 5.04
CA ARG A 94 -11.88 -5.43 3.77
C ARG A 94 -12.62 -6.55 3.06
N PRO A 95 -13.83 -6.35 2.51
CA PRO A 95 -14.56 -7.39 1.79
C PRO A 95 -13.77 -8.08 0.66
N GLN A 96 -12.81 -7.39 0.05
CA GLN A 96 -12.02 -7.86 -1.08
C GLN A 96 -10.71 -8.58 -0.72
N GLU A 97 -10.30 -8.64 0.54
CA GLU A 97 -8.94 -9.06 0.93
C GLU A 97 -8.57 -10.50 0.50
N ALA A 98 -9.52 -11.42 0.47
CA ALA A 98 -9.29 -12.79 -0.03
C ALA A 98 -8.94 -12.85 -1.53
N LEU A 99 -9.18 -11.77 -2.29
CA LEU A 99 -8.90 -11.66 -3.72
C LEU A 99 -7.62 -10.87 -4.00
N ASN A 100 -6.97 -10.34 -2.97
CA ASN A 100 -5.93 -9.32 -3.09
C ASN A 100 -4.71 -9.82 -3.88
N GLU A 101 -4.25 -11.05 -3.61
CA GLU A 101 -3.12 -11.65 -4.34
C GLU A 101 -3.38 -11.79 -5.85
N HIS A 102 -4.63 -12.02 -6.26
CA HIS A 102 -5.01 -12.04 -7.69
C HIS A 102 -4.94 -10.63 -8.31
N ALA A 103 -5.32 -9.60 -7.55
CA ALA A 103 -5.19 -8.21 -7.98
C ALA A 103 -3.71 -7.78 -8.07
N ILE A 104 -2.87 -8.19 -7.12
CA ILE A 104 -1.42 -7.99 -7.16
C ILE A 104 -0.82 -8.66 -8.39
N ALA A 105 -1.13 -9.94 -8.65
CA ALA A 105 -0.64 -10.63 -9.84
C ALA A 105 -1.09 -9.95 -11.15
N ALA A 106 -2.30 -9.40 -11.18
CA ALA A 106 -2.81 -8.60 -12.30
C ALA A 106 -2.05 -7.28 -12.48
N MET A 107 -1.70 -6.60 -11.38
CA MET A 107 -0.89 -5.39 -11.45
C MET A 107 0.52 -5.71 -11.97
N ILE A 108 1.12 -6.80 -11.50
CA ILE A 108 2.45 -7.25 -11.93
C ILE A 108 2.48 -7.54 -13.43
N ARG A 109 1.53 -8.35 -13.95
CA ARG A 109 1.38 -8.57 -15.39
C ARG A 109 1.23 -7.27 -16.17
N THR A 110 0.46 -6.34 -15.61
CA THR A 110 0.22 -5.05 -16.25
C THR A 110 1.50 -4.24 -16.37
N LEU A 111 2.28 -4.14 -15.29
CA LEU A 111 3.54 -3.41 -15.29
C LEU A 111 4.55 -4.05 -16.25
N SER A 112 4.69 -5.39 -16.23
CA SER A 112 5.58 -6.11 -17.14
C SER A 112 5.18 -5.99 -18.62
N ALA A 113 3.90 -5.72 -18.91
CA ALA A 113 3.40 -5.54 -20.27
C ALA A 113 3.58 -4.11 -20.83
N ILE A 114 4.01 -3.14 -20.01
CA ILE A 114 4.27 -1.76 -20.48
C ILE A 114 5.62 -1.74 -21.20
N ASP A 115 5.59 -1.76 -22.52
CA ASP A 115 6.79 -1.72 -23.37
C ASP A 115 7.47 -0.34 -23.36
N LYS A 116 6.68 0.73 -23.30
CA LYS A 116 7.14 2.11 -23.38
C LYS A 116 6.37 2.99 -22.42
N ALA A 117 7.09 3.82 -21.67
CA ALA A 117 6.51 4.80 -20.79
C ALA A 117 5.84 5.93 -21.59
N PRO A 118 4.74 6.51 -21.09
CA PRO A 118 3.88 7.41 -21.88
C PRO A 118 4.54 8.68 -22.43
N LEU A 119 5.45 9.31 -21.69
CA LEU A 119 6.01 10.60 -22.09
C LEU A 119 7.32 10.44 -22.85
N THR A 120 8.26 9.74 -22.27
CA THR A 120 9.64 9.62 -22.79
C THR A 120 9.78 8.48 -23.80
N GLY A 121 8.85 7.51 -23.78
CA GLY A 121 8.96 6.29 -24.58
C GLY A 121 10.01 5.30 -24.07
N SER A 122 10.63 5.57 -22.92
CA SER A 122 11.65 4.71 -22.30
C SER A 122 11.04 3.44 -21.72
N ARG A 123 11.86 2.38 -21.61
CA ARG A 123 11.48 1.17 -20.86
C ARG A 123 11.62 1.42 -19.37
N MET A 124 10.76 0.80 -18.56
CA MET A 124 10.98 0.75 -17.12
C MET A 124 12.18 -0.16 -16.82
N GLU A 125 13.08 0.33 -15.98
CA GLU A 125 14.29 -0.40 -15.57
C GLU A 125 14.22 -0.96 -14.14
N LEU A 126 13.22 -0.52 -13.38
CA LEU A 126 13.09 -0.79 -11.94
C LEU A 126 11.63 -0.67 -11.49
N ALA A 127 11.26 -1.35 -10.42
CA ALA A 127 10.07 -1.07 -9.63
C ALA A 127 10.41 -0.68 -8.18
N ILE A 128 9.59 0.13 -7.54
CA ILE A 128 9.70 0.49 -6.13
C ILE A 128 8.43 0.01 -5.42
N MET A 129 8.60 -0.83 -4.40
CA MET A 129 7.56 -1.25 -3.48
C MET A 129 7.73 -0.52 -2.14
N SER A 130 6.98 0.56 -1.92
CA SER A 130 7.21 1.48 -0.79
C SER A 130 6.58 1.04 0.53
N GLY A 131 6.63 -0.24 0.87
CA GLY A 131 6.18 -0.76 2.17
C GLY A 131 4.70 -1.17 2.23
N ASP A 132 4.37 -1.92 3.28
CA ASP A 132 3.09 -2.63 3.46
C ASP A 132 2.84 -3.64 2.32
N ALA A 133 3.86 -4.44 2.03
CA ALA A 133 3.75 -5.61 1.16
C ALA A 133 2.92 -6.72 1.81
N VAL A 134 3.08 -6.91 3.12
CA VAL A 134 2.29 -7.84 3.94
C VAL A 134 1.29 -7.07 4.80
N ASP A 135 0.46 -7.77 5.57
CA ASP A 135 -0.53 -7.12 6.43
C ASP A 135 -0.28 -7.30 7.93
N ASN A 136 0.31 -8.43 8.35
CA ASN A 136 0.36 -8.79 9.75
C ASN A 136 1.73 -9.27 10.23
N ALA A 137 2.78 -8.84 9.52
CA ALA A 137 4.18 -9.22 9.75
C ALA A 137 4.44 -10.74 9.75
N GLN A 138 3.63 -11.53 9.03
CA GLN A 138 3.70 -12.99 9.04
C GLN A 138 4.58 -13.55 7.91
N SER A 139 5.27 -14.65 8.17
CA SER A 139 6.25 -15.22 7.22
C SER A 139 5.59 -15.83 5.98
N ASN A 140 4.38 -16.38 6.11
CA ASN A 140 3.59 -16.88 4.99
C ASN A 140 3.16 -15.74 4.05
N GLU A 141 2.74 -14.60 4.61
CA GLU A 141 2.44 -13.38 3.83
C GLU A 141 3.68 -12.87 3.10
N LEU A 142 4.84 -12.81 3.78
CA LEU A 142 6.10 -12.38 3.16
C LEU A 142 6.52 -13.32 2.03
N ALA A 143 6.37 -14.63 2.21
CA ALA A 143 6.67 -15.61 1.16
C ALA A 143 5.79 -15.41 -0.07
N ASN A 144 4.49 -15.17 0.11
CA ASN A 144 3.57 -14.88 -1.00
C ASN A 144 3.88 -13.53 -1.67
N ALA A 145 4.20 -12.48 -0.91
CA ALA A 145 4.61 -11.19 -1.45
C ALA A 145 5.86 -11.30 -2.33
N VAL A 146 6.88 -12.02 -1.88
CA VAL A 146 8.09 -12.29 -2.66
C VAL A 146 7.76 -13.14 -3.89
N ALA A 147 6.97 -14.22 -3.75
CA ALA A 147 6.57 -15.05 -4.89
C ALA A 147 5.77 -14.28 -5.93
N LEU A 148 4.95 -13.31 -5.51
CA LEU A 148 4.25 -12.40 -6.40
C LEU A 148 5.25 -11.55 -7.19
N LEU A 149 6.15 -10.82 -6.51
CA LEU A 149 7.05 -9.83 -7.10
C LEU A 149 8.20 -10.44 -7.91
N ASP A 150 8.83 -11.50 -7.41
CA ASP A 150 9.93 -12.21 -8.08
C ASP A 150 9.44 -13.22 -9.12
N GLY A 151 8.19 -13.65 -9.00
CA GLY A 151 7.63 -14.77 -9.75
C GLY A 151 7.85 -16.08 -9.01
N GLY A 152 6.83 -16.94 -9.04
CA GLY A 152 6.81 -18.11 -8.17
C GLY A 152 5.41 -18.62 -7.89
N ARG A 153 5.34 -19.72 -7.14
CA ARG A 153 4.07 -20.26 -6.67
C ARG A 153 3.60 -19.44 -5.48
N VAL A 154 2.40 -18.89 -5.59
CA VAL A 154 1.69 -18.17 -4.54
C VAL A 154 0.72 -19.15 -3.87
N GLN A 155 0.69 -19.14 -2.54
CA GLN A 155 -0.09 -20.04 -1.71
C GLN A 155 -0.97 -19.20 -0.76
N PRO A 156 -2.11 -18.66 -1.24
CA PRO A 156 -2.94 -17.76 -0.43
C PRO A 156 -3.54 -18.44 0.81
N ASP A 157 -3.79 -19.75 0.73
CA ASP A 157 -4.32 -20.54 1.83
C ASP A 157 -3.24 -20.89 2.87
N SER A 158 -3.49 -20.54 4.12
CA SER A 158 -2.68 -20.88 5.30
C SER A 158 -3.13 -22.18 6.02
N GLY A 159 -4.11 -22.90 5.48
CA GLY A 159 -4.42 -24.28 5.85
C GLY A 159 -5.80 -24.50 6.47
N GLY A 160 -6.10 -25.78 6.71
CA GLY A 160 -7.42 -26.30 7.11
C GLY A 160 -8.09 -27.09 5.97
N GLU A 161 -9.08 -27.92 6.30
CA GLU A 161 -9.89 -28.59 5.26
C GLU A 161 -10.91 -27.64 4.61
N ARG A 162 -11.18 -26.51 5.27
CA ARG A 162 -12.20 -25.52 4.92
C ARG A 162 -11.70 -24.13 5.29
N TYR A 163 -12.31 -23.10 4.70
CA TYR A 163 -12.04 -21.73 5.07
C TYR A 163 -12.52 -21.39 6.50
N GLU A 164 -11.61 -20.87 7.32
CA GLU A 164 -11.80 -20.59 8.76
C GLU A 164 -11.79 -19.09 9.10
N GLY A 165 -11.99 -18.21 8.10
CA GLY A 165 -12.08 -16.76 8.29
C GLY A 165 -13.51 -16.19 8.31
N VAL A 166 -13.61 -14.86 8.51
CA VAL A 166 -14.88 -14.17 8.78
C VAL A 166 -15.90 -14.20 7.64
N GLN A 167 -15.45 -14.45 6.42
CA GLN A 167 -16.30 -14.57 5.23
C GLN A 167 -16.94 -15.96 5.08
N SER A 168 -16.69 -16.89 6.01
CA SER A 168 -17.26 -18.23 6.02
C SER A 168 -18.78 -18.17 6.21
N SER A 169 -19.52 -19.01 5.50
CA SER A 169 -20.99 -19.10 5.59
C SER A 169 -21.47 -19.47 7.01
N GLY A 170 -20.66 -20.23 7.74
CA GLY A 170 -20.90 -20.64 9.12
C GLY A 170 -20.48 -19.62 10.17
N TRP A 171 -19.80 -18.53 9.77
CA TRP A 171 -19.29 -17.54 10.73
C TRP A 171 -20.45 -16.90 11.52
N PRO A 172 -20.35 -16.79 12.86
CA PRO A 172 -21.49 -16.41 13.70
C PRO A 172 -21.93 -14.94 13.56
N ASP A 173 -21.02 -14.06 13.11
CA ASP A 173 -21.30 -12.65 12.89
C ASP A 173 -21.82 -12.40 11.46
N GLU A 174 -22.73 -11.45 11.29
CA GLU A 174 -23.26 -11.02 9.99
C GLU A 174 -22.68 -9.68 9.50
N MET A 175 -21.75 -9.07 10.21
CA MET A 175 -21.12 -7.83 9.77
C MET A 175 -20.33 -8.00 8.46
N PHE A 176 -19.69 -9.15 8.29
CA PHE A 176 -18.77 -9.40 7.19
C PHE A 176 -19.51 -9.88 5.94
N TRP A 177 -19.04 -9.44 4.78
CA TRP A 177 -19.56 -9.94 3.51
C TRP A 177 -19.25 -11.44 3.37
N LYS A 178 -20.29 -12.26 3.25
CA LYS A 178 -20.21 -13.71 3.02
C LYS A 178 -20.60 -14.01 1.58
N PRO A 179 -19.65 -14.19 0.65
CA PRO A 179 -19.97 -14.42 -0.76
C PRO A 179 -20.85 -15.66 -0.96
N ASP A 180 -20.59 -16.74 -0.21
CA ASP A 180 -21.37 -17.97 -0.18
C ASP A 180 -22.71 -17.87 0.57
N GLY A 181 -22.99 -16.71 1.16
CA GLY A 181 -24.17 -16.45 1.96
C GLY A 181 -24.08 -16.97 3.40
N GLY A 182 -24.70 -16.23 4.32
CA GLY A 182 -24.80 -16.64 5.72
C GLY A 182 -25.76 -17.83 5.90
N SER A 183 -25.34 -18.80 6.71
CA SER A 183 -26.13 -19.99 7.04
C SER A 183 -27.39 -19.69 7.88
N ARG A 184 -27.42 -18.55 8.58
CA ARG A 184 -28.53 -18.17 9.48
C ARG A 184 -29.38 -17.03 8.92
N ARG A 185 -28.75 -15.96 8.46
CA ARG A 185 -29.41 -14.79 7.88
C ARG A 185 -28.48 -14.11 6.86
N GLU A 186 -29.04 -13.16 6.11
CA GLU A 186 -28.25 -12.34 5.19
C GLU A 186 -27.29 -11.43 5.95
N ASP A 187 -26.07 -11.29 5.42
CA ASP A 187 -25.05 -10.41 5.99
C ASP A 187 -25.33 -8.92 5.70
N LEU A 188 -24.73 -8.06 6.52
CA LEU A 188 -24.91 -6.60 6.47
C LEU A 188 -24.41 -6.01 5.17
N MET A 189 -23.32 -6.52 4.59
CA MET A 189 -22.77 -6.00 3.34
C MET A 189 -23.71 -6.24 2.16
N ARG A 190 -24.35 -7.42 2.12
CA ARG A 190 -25.39 -7.74 1.14
C ARG A 190 -26.65 -6.92 1.37
N ALA A 191 -27.22 -6.97 2.58
CA ALA A 191 -28.49 -6.33 2.89
C ALA A 191 -28.45 -4.79 2.75
N MET A 192 -27.35 -4.17 3.18
CA MET A 192 -27.25 -2.71 3.30
C MET A 192 -26.54 -2.06 2.12
N TYR A 193 -25.61 -2.78 1.47
CA TYR A 193 -24.74 -2.22 0.43
C TYR A 193 -24.81 -3.00 -0.88
N GLY A 194 -25.67 -4.02 -1.00
CA GLY A 194 -25.92 -4.73 -2.24
C GLY A 194 -24.78 -5.61 -2.72
N PHE A 195 -23.86 -6.02 -1.84
CA PHE A 195 -22.75 -6.90 -2.20
C PHE A 195 -23.26 -8.22 -2.85
N PRO A 196 -22.49 -8.82 -3.77
CA PRO A 196 -22.95 -9.98 -4.54
C PRO A 196 -22.97 -11.26 -3.71
N HIS A 197 -23.85 -12.19 -4.08
CA HIS A 197 -23.74 -13.61 -3.71
C HIS A 197 -22.97 -14.35 -4.81
N LEU A 198 -21.87 -15.02 -4.43
CA LEU A 198 -20.90 -15.65 -5.32
C LEU A 198 -20.46 -16.99 -4.73
N LEU A 199 -21.16 -18.06 -5.10
CA LEU A 199 -20.88 -19.40 -4.59
C LEU A 199 -19.46 -19.88 -4.95
N GLY A 200 -18.77 -20.47 -3.97
CA GLY A 200 -17.42 -21.01 -4.02
C GLY A 200 -16.33 -19.96 -4.19
N LEU A 201 -16.61 -18.67 -3.99
CA LEU A 201 -15.63 -17.62 -4.28
C LEU A 201 -14.38 -17.74 -3.41
N ILE A 202 -14.55 -17.93 -2.09
CA ILE A 202 -13.42 -17.96 -1.17
C ILE A 202 -12.52 -19.17 -1.44
N GLU A 203 -13.10 -20.35 -1.65
CA GLU A 203 -12.32 -21.56 -2.01
C GLU A 203 -11.53 -21.36 -3.31
N ARG A 204 -12.13 -20.70 -4.31
CA ARG A 204 -11.43 -20.36 -5.56
C ARG A 204 -10.33 -19.33 -5.34
N SER A 205 -10.57 -18.31 -4.53
CA SER A 205 -9.58 -17.23 -4.32
C SER A 205 -8.36 -17.71 -3.56
N LEU A 206 -8.53 -18.70 -2.67
CA LEU A 206 -7.46 -19.30 -1.88
C LEU A 206 -6.69 -20.40 -2.65
N SER A 207 -7.14 -20.77 -3.85
CA SER A 207 -6.47 -21.78 -4.66
C SER A 207 -5.07 -21.32 -5.08
N PRO A 208 -4.03 -22.17 -4.97
CA PRO A 208 -2.67 -21.80 -5.33
C PRO A 208 -2.53 -21.48 -6.82
N PHE A 209 -1.70 -20.50 -7.15
CA PHE A 209 -1.45 -20.09 -8.53
C PHE A 209 0.01 -19.67 -8.73
N HIS A 210 0.39 -19.35 -9.98
CA HIS A 210 1.73 -18.90 -10.32
C HIS A 210 1.71 -17.42 -10.69
N SER A 211 2.57 -16.62 -10.05
CA SER A 211 2.84 -15.24 -10.47
C SER A 211 3.98 -15.22 -11.49
N PRO A 212 3.87 -14.42 -12.58
CA PRO A 212 4.96 -14.27 -13.54
C PRO A 212 6.15 -13.45 -13.00
N GLY A 213 5.97 -12.74 -11.88
CA GLY A 213 6.96 -11.78 -11.40
C GLY A 213 7.02 -10.50 -12.22
N LEU A 214 7.69 -9.47 -11.69
CA LEU A 214 7.84 -8.17 -12.35
C LEU A 214 8.72 -8.25 -13.61
N GLY A 215 9.65 -9.20 -13.66
CA GLY A 215 10.61 -9.34 -14.76
C GLY A 215 11.67 -8.22 -14.81
N MET A 216 11.76 -7.42 -13.74
CA MET A 216 12.75 -6.35 -13.54
C MET A 216 13.16 -6.31 -12.06
N PRO A 217 14.33 -5.72 -11.72
CA PRO A 217 14.69 -5.47 -10.33
C PRO A 217 13.63 -4.64 -9.60
N TRP A 218 13.51 -4.83 -8.29
CA TRP A 218 12.64 -4.00 -7.46
C TRP A 218 13.32 -3.64 -6.14
N LEU A 219 13.00 -2.44 -5.63
CA LEU A 219 13.44 -1.96 -4.33
C LEU A 219 12.29 -2.08 -3.33
N GLY A 220 12.53 -2.72 -2.19
CA GLY A 220 11.56 -2.81 -1.10
C GLY A 220 11.84 -1.79 -0.01
N CYS A 221 10.81 -1.06 0.42
CA CYS A 221 10.79 -0.31 1.67
C CYS A 221 10.05 -1.11 2.73
N ARG A 222 10.37 -0.83 3.99
CA ARG A 222 9.67 -1.40 5.14
C ARG A 222 8.56 -0.44 5.62
N GLY A 223 7.34 -0.93 5.65
CA GLY A 223 6.16 -0.25 6.19
C GLY A 223 5.82 -0.70 7.60
N ASN A 224 4.79 -0.10 8.19
CA ASN A 224 4.36 -0.46 9.54
C ASN A 224 3.79 -1.89 9.56
N HIS A 225 3.20 -2.41 8.48
CA HIS A 225 2.71 -3.79 8.44
C HIS A 225 3.83 -4.85 8.35
N GLU A 226 5.07 -4.45 8.02
CA GLU A 226 6.26 -5.31 8.15
C GLU A 226 6.90 -5.28 9.56
N GLU A 227 6.39 -4.44 10.47
CA GLU A 227 6.91 -4.28 11.85
C GLU A 227 5.89 -4.69 12.90
N VAL A 228 4.63 -4.28 12.73
CA VAL A 228 3.57 -4.44 13.72
C VAL A 228 2.35 -5.13 13.14
N SER A 229 1.66 -5.90 13.99
CA SER A 229 0.41 -6.59 13.68
C SER A 229 -0.67 -5.59 13.31
N GLN A 230 -1.37 -5.85 12.20
CA GLN A 230 -2.38 -4.97 11.61
C GLN A 230 -1.89 -3.53 11.40
N GLY A 231 -0.57 -3.34 11.21
CA GLY A 231 0.03 -2.01 11.06
C GLY A 231 0.01 -1.15 12.33
N VAL A 232 -0.34 -1.70 13.51
CA VAL A 232 -0.48 -0.91 14.75
C VAL A 232 0.11 -1.59 15.98
N GLY A 233 -0.21 -2.87 16.22
CA GLY A 233 0.10 -3.57 17.48
C GLY A 233 1.48 -4.21 17.50
N ILE A 234 2.27 -3.96 18.55
CA ILE A 234 3.59 -4.60 18.72
C ILE A 234 3.43 -6.12 18.75
N VAL A 235 4.25 -6.82 17.97
CA VAL A 235 4.27 -8.29 17.98
C VAL A 235 4.99 -8.78 19.25
N THR A 236 4.22 -8.97 20.33
CA THR A 236 4.71 -9.54 21.59
C THR A 236 5.00 -11.04 21.46
N PRO A 237 5.84 -11.65 22.32
CA PRO A 237 6.04 -13.10 22.33
C PRO A 237 4.73 -13.88 22.47
N GLU A 238 3.80 -13.37 23.26
CA GLU A 238 2.47 -13.94 23.45
C GLU A 238 1.60 -13.83 22.19
N LEU A 239 1.63 -12.68 21.49
CA LEU A 239 0.94 -12.53 20.21
C LEU A 239 1.55 -13.46 19.15
N ALA A 240 2.89 -13.53 19.07
CA ALA A 240 3.60 -14.39 18.14
C ALA A 240 3.23 -15.88 18.32
N ALA A 241 3.08 -16.32 19.57
CA ALA A 241 2.61 -17.66 19.89
C ALA A 241 1.13 -17.85 19.48
N ALA A 242 0.30 -16.83 19.65
CA ALA A 242 -1.11 -16.89 19.27
C ALA A 242 -1.31 -16.91 17.73
N MET A 243 -0.46 -16.21 16.97
CA MET A 243 -0.49 -16.18 15.49
C MET A 243 -0.37 -17.57 14.85
N VAL A 244 0.44 -18.46 15.44
CA VAL A 244 0.62 -19.84 14.96
C VAL A 244 -0.32 -20.84 15.65
N GLY A 245 -1.16 -20.36 16.56
CA GLY A 245 -2.03 -21.17 17.42
C GLY A 245 -3.34 -21.58 16.76
N PHE A 246 -4.25 -22.08 17.60
CA PHE A 246 -5.52 -22.67 17.18
C PHE A 246 -6.77 -21.86 17.59
N HIS A 247 -6.60 -20.61 18.03
CA HIS A 247 -7.68 -19.77 18.55
C HIS A 247 -7.78 -18.45 17.80
N LYS A 248 -8.89 -18.22 17.09
CA LYS A 248 -9.19 -16.96 16.40
C LYS A 248 -10.27 -16.18 17.17
N PRO A 249 -9.95 -15.03 17.80
CA PRO A 249 -10.93 -14.22 18.50
C PRO A 249 -11.99 -13.65 17.55
N ILE A 250 -13.23 -13.60 18.03
CA ILE A 250 -14.42 -13.17 17.28
C ILE A 250 -15.16 -12.00 17.93
N GLY A 251 -14.59 -11.44 19.01
CA GLY A 251 -15.14 -10.32 19.76
C GLY A 251 -14.15 -9.76 20.77
N LEU A 252 -14.43 -8.54 21.23
CA LEU A 252 -13.62 -7.88 22.27
C LEU A 252 -13.63 -8.69 23.58
N PRO A 253 -12.52 -8.69 24.34
CA PRO A 253 -12.49 -9.29 25.67
C PRO A 253 -13.42 -8.56 26.63
N ASN A 254 -14.00 -9.31 27.57
CA ASN A 254 -14.87 -8.74 28.61
C ASN A 254 -14.08 -7.77 29.50
N GLY A 255 -14.66 -6.59 29.76
CA GLY A 255 -14.06 -5.60 30.66
C GLY A 255 -12.90 -4.79 30.05
N LEU A 256 -12.70 -4.84 28.72
CA LEU A 256 -11.76 -3.98 28.04
C LEU A 256 -12.08 -2.50 28.31
N ASP A 257 -11.08 -1.74 28.76
CA ASP A 257 -11.20 -0.29 28.88
C ASP A 257 -11.17 0.35 27.50
N ARG A 258 -12.30 0.93 27.10
CA ARG A 258 -12.45 1.55 25.77
C ARG A 258 -11.69 2.87 25.66
N ASP A 259 -11.44 3.57 26.78
CA ASP A 259 -10.76 4.86 26.76
C ASP A 259 -9.25 4.72 26.54
N SER A 260 -8.68 3.56 26.85
CA SER A 260 -7.28 3.22 26.59
C SER A 260 -7.10 2.16 25.48
N VAL A 261 -8.13 1.93 24.65
CA VAL A 261 -8.17 0.80 23.71
C VAL A 261 -7.04 0.82 22.69
N LEU A 262 -6.75 1.99 22.11
CA LEU A 262 -5.67 2.16 21.15
C LEU A 262 -4.32 1.83 21.79
N GLU A 263 -4.03 2.42 22.95
CA GLU A 263 -2.74 2.20 23.62
C GLU A 263 -2.60 0.75 24.10
N THR A 264 -3.72 0.13 24.51
CA THR A 264 -3.76 -1.30 24.84
C THR A 264 -3.45 -2.14 23.61
N PHE A 265 -4.05 -1.85 22.44
CA PHE A 265 -3.78 -2.60 21.21
C PHE A 265 -2.34 -2.40 20.73
N VAL A 266 -1.81 -1.18 20.82
CA VAL A 266 -0.42 -0.89 20.45
C VAL A 266 0.57 -1.70 21.30
N ARG A 267 0.41 -1.69 22.62
CA ARG A 267 1.41 -2.31 23.52
C ARG A 267 1.17 -3.78 23.83
N ARG A 268 -0.10 -4.18 23.81
CA ARG A 268 -0.58 -5.46 24.31
C ARG A 268 -1.68 -6.02 23.41
N PRO A 269 -1.46 -6.16 22.09
CA PRO A 269 -2.46 -6.73 21.19
C PRO A 269 -2.87 -8.15 21.60
N GLU A 270 -2.01 -8.91 22.29
CA GLU A 270 -2.37 -10.22 22.85
C GLU A 270 -3.55 -10.16 23.83
N ALA A 271 -3.80 -9.02 24.46
CA ALA A 271 -4.97 -8.85 25.34
C ALA A 271 -6.30 -9.01 24.58
N PHE A 272 -6.32 -8.68 23.28
CA PHE A 272 -7.50 -8.82 22.42
C PHE A 272 -7.74 -10.27 22.00
N MET A 273 -6.76 -11.16 22.20
CA MET A 273 -6.92 -12.60 21.98
C MET A 273 -7.72 -13.30 23.08
N ALA A 274 -7.94 -12.65 24.23
CA ALA A 274 -8.67 -13.22 25.37
C ALA A 274 -10.21 -13.11 25.26
N GLY A 275 -10.73 -12.63 24.13
CA GLY A 275 -12.16 -12.59 23.86
C GLY A 275 -12.76 -13.95 23.52
N PRO A 276 -14.08 -14.03 23.26
CA PRO A 276 -14.68 -15.20 22.66
C PRO A 276 -13.97 -15.56 21.36
N ASP A 277 -13.77 -16.85 21.10
CA ASP A 277 -13.00 -17.33 19.96
C ASP A 277 -13.69 -18.49 19.23
N LEU A 278 -13.11 -18.84 18.09
CA LEU A 278 -13.39 -20.07 17.34
C LEU A 278 -12.07 -20.82 17.09
N PRO A 279 -12.13 -22.15 16.96
CA PRO A 279 -10.97 -22.92 16.53
C PRO A 279 -10.57 -22.54 15.10
N VAL A 280 -9.27 -22.51 14.85
CA VAL A 280 -8.66 -22.37 13.52
C VAL A 280 -7.48 -23.34 13.43
N THR A 281 -7.16 -23.81 12.23
CA THR A 281 -6.05 -24.71 11.97
C THR A 281 -4.73 -24.02 12.24
N PRO A 282 -3.85 -24.55 13.11
CA PRO A 282 -2.50 -24.03 13.30
C PRO A 282 -1.67 -24.05 12.02
N ASP A 283 -0.88 -22.98 11.82
CA ASP A 283 0.09 -22.89 10.73
C ASP A 283 1.39 -22.29 11.27
N ALA A 284 2.50 -23.01 11.09
CA ALA A 284 3.83 -22.53 11.48
C ALA A 284 4.32 -21.38 10.58
N GLY A 285 3.79 -21.27 9.36
CA GLY A 285 4.06 -20.18 8.41
C GLY A 285 3.59 -18.82 8.92
N ARG A 286 2.61 -18.79 9.82
CA ARG A 286 2.08 -17.57 10.46
C ARG A 286 3.05 -16.92 11.45
N ARG A 287 4.21 -17.50 11.71
CA ARG A 287 5.20 -16.91 12.62
C ARG A 287 5.59 -15.50 12.15
N PRO A 288 5.84 -14.57 13.07
CA PRO A 288 6.42 -13.29 12.70
C PRO A 288 7.79 -13.49 12.05
N PHE A 289 8.09 -12.72 11.01
CA PHE A 289 9.46 -12.63 10.49
C PHE A 289 10.26 -11.56 11.23
N THR A 290 11.58 -11.67 11.20
CA THR A 290 12.48 -10.63 11.73
C THR A 290 12.83 -9.59 10.67
N ARG A 291 13.38 -8.45 11.11
CA ARG A 291 13.94 -7.44 10.17
C ARG A 291 15.01 -8.03 9.25
N ASP A 292 15.85 -8.92 9.75
CA ASP A 292 16.89 -9.57 8.96
C ASP A 292 16.29 -10.50 7.90
N GLU A 293 15.22 -11.23 8.24
CA GLU A 293 14.49 -12.06 7.29
C GLU A 293 13.80 -11.21 6.20
N PHE A 294 13.22 -10.07 6.56
CA PHE A 294 12.66 -9.13 5.60
C PHE A 294 13.74 -8.55 4.67
N THR A 295 14.85 -8.06 5.21
CA THR A 295 15.93 -7.47 4.39
C THR A 295 16.56 -8.52 3.47
N ALA A 296 16.75 -9.75 3.95
CA ALA A 296 17.18 -10.87 3.12
C ALA A 296 16.18 -11.19 1.99
N ALA A 297 14.88 -11.16 2.28
CA ALA A 297 13.82 -11.40 1.30
C ALA A 297 13.84 -10.35 0.16
N ILE A 298 14.18 -9.10 0.47
CA ILE A 298 14.32 -8.03 -0.54
C ILE A 298 15.75 -7.88 -1.08
N ARG A 299 16.65 -8.84 -0.78
CA ARG A 299 18.06 -8.88 -1.23
C ARG A 299 18.87 -7.66 -0.78
N GLN A 300 18.62 -7.19 0.43
CA GLN A 300 19.34 -6.10 1.08
C GLN A 300 19.99 -6.57 2.37
N GLU A 301 20.95 -5.81 2.86
CA GLU A 301 21.64 -6.05 4.13
C GLU A 301 21.43 -4.87 5.08
N GLY A 302 21.47 -5.15 6.39
CA GLY A 302 21.51 -4.12 7.43
C GLY A 302 20.15 -3.57 7.83
N ASN A 303 20.09 -2.26 8.10
CA ASN A 303 19.00 -1.63 8.86
C ASN A 303 17.77 -1.25 8.02
N ALA A 304 17.45 -2.00 6.97
CA ALA A 304 16.32 -1.76 6.05
C ALA A 304 16.28 -0.39 5.32
N HIS A 305 17.29 0.47 5.51
CA HIS A 305 17.54 1.67 4.71
C HIS A 305 18.85 1.54 3.94
N TYR A 306 18.83 1.90 2.66
CA TYR A 306 19.94 1.63 1.74
C TYR A 306 19.90 2.58 0.54
N VAL A 307 20.96 2.55 -0.26
CA VAL A 307 21.05 3.30 -1.52
C VAL A 307 21.09 2.34 -2.70
N TYR A 308 20.45 2.73 -3.79
CA TYR A 308 20.55 2.04 -5.08
C TYR A 308 20.90 3.08 -6.15
N ASP A 309 22.02 2.88 -6.84
CA ASP A 309 22.50 3.83 -7.84
C ASP A 309 22.27 3.29 -9.25
N THR A 310 21.63 4.10 -10.09
CA THR A 310 21.74 3.97 -11.54
C THR A 310 22.85 4.89 -12.06
N ALA A 311 23.11 4.83 -13.37
CA ALA A 311 24.08 5.71 -13.99
C ALA A 311 23.74 7.21 -13.81
N ALA A 312 22.45 7.55 -13.75
CA ALA A 312 21.98 8.94 -13.76
C ALA A 312 21.29 9.39 -12.47
N VAL A 313 20.81 8.47 -11.63
CA VAL A 313 19.99 8.80 -10.44
C VAL A 313 20.46 7.98 -9.25
N ARG A 314 20.48 8.60 -8.06
CA ARG A 314 20.57 7.88 -6.79
C ARG A 314 19.18 7.69 -6.21
N PHE A 315 18.84 6.46 -5.87
CA PHE A 315 17.68 6.12 -5.05
C PHE A 315 18.13 5.93 -3.60
N VAL A 316 17.38 6.52 -2.67
CA VAL A 316 17.59 6.35 -1.24
C VAL A 316 16.31 5.78 -0.65
N VAL A 317 16.40 4.59 -0.06
CA VAL A 317 15.29 3.93 0.63
C VAL A 317 15.44 4.17 2.13
N LEU A 318 14.41 4.72 2.76
CA LEU A 318 14.34 4.99 4.19
C LEU A 318 13.48 3.93 4.89
N ASP A 319 13.89 3.55 6.11
CA ASP A 319 13.08 2.76 7.03
C ASP A 319 12.36 3.73 7.97
N THR A 320 11.05 3.87 7.79
CA THR A 320 10.23 4.74 8.61
C THR A 320 9.28 3.98 9.54
N ALA A 321 9.39 2.64 9.59
CA ALA A 321 8.57 1.80 10.45
C ALA A 321 8.99 1.93 11.93
N CYS A 322 8.01 2.15 12.81
CA CYS A 322 8.27 2.38 14.22
C CYS A 322 8.13 1.10 15.05
N THR A 323 9.26 0.64 15.62
CA THR A 323 9.29 -0.52 16.54
C THR A 323 8.50 -0.31 17.84
N ALA A 324 8.15 0.94 18.16
CA ALA A 324 7.31 1.27 19.31
C ALA A 324 5.80 1.12 19.04
N GLY A 325 5.43 0.65 17.84
CA GLY A 325 4.06 0.46 17.37
C GLY A 325 3.33 1.76 17.05
N GLY A 326 2.06 1.62 16.66
CA GLY A 326 1.26 2.67 16.04
C GLY A 326 1.37 2.69 14.51
N ALA A 327 0.38 3.32 13.87
CA ALA A 327 0.35 3.47 12.41
C ALA A 327 1.37 4.51 11.92
N ASP A 328 1.56 5.60 12.65
CA ASP A 328 2.49 6.66 12.24
C ASP A 328 3.95 6.18 12.23
N GLY A 329 4.72 6.76 11.32
CA GLY A 329 6.15 6.48 11.17
C GLY A 329 7.05 7.33 12.07
N CYS A 330 8.31 6.92 12.15
CA CYS A 330 9.37 7.70 12.79
C CYS A 330 10.68 7.59 11.99
N ILE A 331 11.61 8.51 12.26
CA ILE A 331 12.99 8.41 11.77
C ILE A 331 13.93 8.92 12.85
N ASP A 332 15.04 8.22 13.08
CA ASP A 332 16.00 8.55 14.12
C ASP A 332 17.18 9.39 13.60
N GLU A 333 17.88 10.02 14.54
CA GLU A 333 19.03 10.89 14.26
C GLU A 333 20.17 10.17 13.55
N ASP A 334 20.34 8.86 13.75
CA ASP A 334 21.42 8.11 13.13
C ASP A 334 21.11 7.84 11.65
N GLN A 335 19.86 7.53 11.32
CA GLN A 335 19.39 7.42 9.95
C GLN A 335 19.41 8.78 9.24
N VAL A 336 19.07 9.89 9.93
CA VAL A 336 19.17 11.24 9.34
C VAL A 336 20.62 11.65 9.08
N ARG A 337 21.55 11.36 10.00
CA ARG A 337 22.99 11.55 9.75
C ARG A 337 23.50 10.66 8.61
N TRP A 338 22.98 9.44 8.50
CA TRP A 338 23.28 8.55 7.38
C TRP A 338 22.77 9.15 6.07
N LEU A 339 21.54 9.66 6.05
CA LEU A 339 20.92 10.30 4.90
C LEU A 339 21.75 11.49 4.43
N ASP A 340 22.13 12.40 5.33
CA ASP A 340 22.97 13.55 5.01
C ASP A 340 24.28 13.16 4.29
N ARG A 341 24.95 12.10 4.78
CA ARG A 341 26.14 11.56 4.12
C ARG A 341 25.84 11.01 2.73
N ARG A 342 24.75 10.25 2.57
CA ARG A 342 24.35 9.66 1.27
C ARG A 342 23.94 10.72 0.25
N LEU A 343 23.30 11.80 0.70
CA LEU A 343 22.95 12.93 -0.15
C LEU A 343 24.20 13.72 -0.56
N THR A 344 25.12 13.96 0.38
CA THR A 344 26.39 14.65 0.12
C THR A 344 27.28 13.89 -0.87
N GLU A 345 27.35 12.56 -0.77
CA GLU A 345 28.08 11.71 -1.73
C GLU A 345 27.51 11.77 -3.15
N ALA A 346 26.22 12.11 -3.30
CA ALA A 346 25.55 12.21 -4.58
C ALA A 346 25.41 13.65 -5.09
N ARG A 347 26.22 14.60 -4.59
CA ARG A 347 26.22 15.98 -5.10
C ARG A 347 26.42 15.99 -6.62
N GLY A 348 25.60 16.79 -7.31
CA GLY A 348 25.59 16.87 -8.78
C GLY A 348 24.77 15.79 -9.48
N ARG A 349 24.22 14.81 -8.76
CA ARG A 349 23.32 13.78 -9.30
C ARG A 349 21.92 13.90 -8.66
N PRO A 350 20.82 13.80 -9.43
CA PRO A 350 19.47 13.79 -8.87
C PRO A 350 19.27 12.63 -7.92
N VAL A 351 18.56 12.91 -6.81
CA VAL A 351 18.21 11.93 -5.80
C VAL A 351 16.69 11.76 -5.75
N VAL A 352 16.27 10.49 -5.74
CA VAL A 352 14.90 10.07 -5.43
C VAL A 352 14.93 9.43 -4.05
N ILE A 353 14.15 9.97 -3.11
CA ILE A 353 13.93 9.35 -1.80
C ILE A 353 12.67 8.49 -1.87
N THR A 354 12.66 7.34 -1.20
CA THR A 354 11.45 6.58 -0.95
C THR A 354 11.35 6.17 0.52
N SER A 355 10.15 6.26 1.06
CA SER A 355 9.76 5.83 2.40
C SER A 355 8.37 5.22 2.35
N HIS A 356 7.96 4.48 3.38
CA HIS A 356 6.57 4.06 3.48
C HIS A 356 5.66 5.23 3.89
N HIS A 357 5.91 5.78 5.07
CA HIS A 357 5.17 6.93 5.59
C HIS A 357 5.43 8.20 4.79
N THR A 358 4.39 9.04 4.68
CA THR A 358 4.47 10.40 4.14
C THR A 358 5.16 11.34 5.12
N LEU A 359 5.64 12.49 4.67
CA LEU A 359 6.18 13.51 5.57
C LEU A 359 5.16 13.94 6.64
N ASP A 360 3.87 13.97 6.30
CA ASP A 360 2.79 14.38 7.22
C ASP A 360 2.43 13.26 8.24
N THR A 361 2.93 12.03 8.05
CA THR A 361 2.67 10.86 8.92
C THR A 361 3.92 10.37 9.65
N LEU A 362 5.03 11.11 9.56
CA LEU A 362 6.23 10.93 10.41
C LEU A 362 6.05 11.58 11.80
N GLY A 363 4.92 11.30 12.42
CA GLY A 363 4.48 11.93 13.67
C GLY A 363 4.74 11.12 14.93
N ASN A 364 5.17 9.86 14.81
CA ASN A 364 5.13 8.92 15.93
C ASN A 364 6.08 9.32 17.06
N LYS A 365 5.51 9.62 18.22
CA LYS A 365 6.26 10.00 19.43
C LYS A 365 6.47 8.85 20.41
N ARG A 366 5.93 7.65 20.13
CA ARG A 366 6.19 6.45 20.96
C ARG A 366 7.65 6.05 20.82
N ARG A 367 8.29 5.68 21.93
CA ARG A 367 9.73 5.33 21.94
C ARG A 367 9.93 3.91 22.44
N ALA A 368 10.80 3.17 21.76
CA ALA A 368 11.28 1.85 22.16
C ALA A 368 12.72 1.89 22.73
N GLY A 369 13.20 3.08 23.13
CA GLY A 369 14.61 3.34 23.41
C GLY A 369 15.39 3.76 22.14
N GLY A 370 16.72 3.81 22.23
CA GLY A 370 17.58 4.16 21.09
C GLY A 370 17.77 5.67 20.85
N PRO A 371 18.32 6.05 19.69
CA PRO A 371 18.61 7.43 19.34
C PRO A 371 17.36 8.31 19.27
N ARG A 372 17.55 9.63 19.26
CA ARG A 372 16.43 10.56 19.23
C ARG A 372 15.69 10.49 17.89
N TYR A 373 14.35 10.38 17.90
CA TYR A 373 13.53 10.64 16.72
C TYR A 373 13.56 12.11 16.31
N ILE A 374 13.68 12.33 15.01
CA ILE A 374 13.84 13.63 14.37
C ILE A 374 12.48 14.13 13.91
N ASP A 375 12.20 15.41 14.18
CA ASP A 375 10.98 16.04 13.69
C ASP A 375 11.10 16.33 12.19
N VAL A 376 9.96 16.39 11.51
CA VAL A 376 9.89 16.54 10.03
C VAL A 376 10.61 17.81 9.56
N ASP A 377 10.52 18.91 10.30
CA ASP A 377 11.20 20.15 9.94
C ASP A 377 12.74 20.00 9.94
N GLU A 378 13.31 19.31 10.94
CA GLU A 378 14.74 19.02 11.01
C GLU A 378 15.18 18.09 9.87
N LEU A 379 14.35 17.11 9.50
CA LEU A 379 14.60 16.24 8.35
C LEU A 379 14.59 17.03 7.03
N LEU A 380 13.65 17.95 6.88
CA LEU A 380 13.54 18.82 5.71
C LEU A 380 14.72 19.78 5.60
N GLU A 381 15.28 20.27 6.71
CA GLU A 381 16.51 21.07 6.69
C GLU A 381 17.68 20.30 6.05
N VAL A 382 17.85 19.02 6.39
CA VAL A 382 18.88 18.15 5.78
C VAL A 382 18.62 17.94 4.30
N VAL A 383 17.38 17.60 3.94
CA VAL A 383 17.00 17.26 2.55
C VAL A 383 17.10 18.48 1.63
N HIS A 384 16.59 19.64 2.06
CA HIS A 384 16.77 20.89 1.32
C HIS A 384 18.24 21.34 1.34
N GLY A 385 18.96 21.14 2.44
CA GLY A 385 20.38 21.45 2.58
C GLY A 385 21.26 20.76 1.52
N ALA A 386 20.91 19.54 1.12
CA ALA A 386 21.64 18.81 0.11
C ALA A 386 21.47 19.36 -1.32
N GLY A 387 20.28 19.87 -1.66
CA GLY A 387 19.97 20.54 -2.94
C GLY A 387 19.89 19.62 -4.17
N ASN A 388 20.00 18.30 -3.99
CA ASN A 388 19.98 17.33 -5.08
C ASN A 388 18.78 16.38 -5.06
N VAL A 389 17.92 16.45 -4.04
CA VAL A 389 16.66 15.69 -3.98
C VAL A 389 15.63 16.36 -4.88
N VAL A 390 15.02 15.58 -5.78
CA VAL A 390 14.05 16.07 -6.76
C VAL A 390 12.66 15.45 -6.61
N LEU A 391 12.61 14.26 -6.00
CA LEU A 391 11.40 13.46 -5.82
C LEU A 391 11.48 12.68 -4.51
N TRP A 392 10.35 12.63 -3.79
CA TRP A 392 10.12 11.76 -2.65
C TRP A 392 8.87 10.92 -2.89
N LEU A 393 8.99 9.59 -2.89
CA LEU A 393 7.90 8.64 -3.14
C LEU A 393 7.47 7.92 -1.86
N ASN A 394 6.17 7.83 -1.62
CA ASN A 394 5.61 7.15 -0.44
C ASN A 394 4.20 6.58 -0.65
N GLY A 395 3.70 5.89 0.37
CA GLY A 395 2.38 5.25 0.41
C GLY A 395 1.63 5.60 1.69
N HIS A 396 1.20 4.59 2.45
CA HIS A 396 0.65 4.65 3.82
C HIS A 396 -0.75 5.24 3.98
N ILE A 397 -1.08 6.33 3.28
CA ILE A 397 -2.39 7.01 3.43
C ILE A 397 -3.47 6.47 2.49
N HIS A 398 -3.13 5.47 1.67
CA HIS A 398 -4.03 4.81 0.71
C HIS A 398 -4.71 5.77 -0.28
N ALA A 399 -4.06 6.89 -0.62
CA ALA A 399 -4.61 7.91 -1.51
C ALA A 399 -3.55 8.47 -2.46
N ASN A 400 -3.97 8.89 -3.65
CA ASN A 400 -3.10 9.62 -4.57
C ASN A 400 -3.03 11.08 -4.16
N VAL A 401 -1.83 11.55 -3.79
CA VAL A 401 -1.59 12.94 -3.37
C VAL A 401 -0.23 13.38 -3.89
N ILE A 402 -0.14 14.59 -4.46
CA ILE A 402 1.14 15.18 -4.88
C ILE A 402 1.28 16.57 -4.25
N ARG A 403 2.35 16.75 -3.46
CA ARG A 403 2.66 17.99 -2.74
C ARG A 403 3.99 18.58 -3.22
N PRO A 404 4.05 19.87 -3.58
CA PRO A 404 5.33 20.56 -3.75
C PRO A 404 5.96 20.79 -2.37
N ARG A 405 7.25 20.50 -2.24
CA ARG A 405 8.06 20.86 -1.07
C ARG A 405 9.10 21.91 -1.51
N PRO A 406 8.75 23.21 -1.51
CA PRO A 406 9.64 24.27 -1.96
C PRO A 406 10.80 24.48 -0.98
N ASP A 407 11.97 24.88 -1.46
CA ASP A 407 13.10 25.24 -0.59
C ASP A 407 12.71 26.45 0.29
N PRO A 408 12.67 26.30 1.63
CA PRO A 408 12.23 27.37 2.53
C PRO A 408 13.16 28.59 2.51
N ARG A 409 14.39 28.47 1.98
CA ARG A 409 15.36 29.57 1.87
C ARG A 409 15.10 30.47 0.66
N GLY A 410 14.16 30.12 -0.21
CA GLY A 410 13.79 30.93 -1.38
C GLY A 410 14.82 30.92 -2.51
N ASN A 411 15.76 29.98 -2.52
CA ASN A 411 16.78 29.82 -3.57
C ASN A 411 16.20 29.34 -4.91
N GLY A 412 14.88 29.10 -4.98
CA GLY A 412 14.21 28.42 -6.08
C GLY A 412 14.39 26.90 -6.02
N GLY A 413 13.45 26.16 -6.61
CA GLY A 413 13.46 24.70 -6.59
C GLY A 413 12.81 24.10 -5.35
N GLY A 414 13.32 22.95 -4.89
CA GLY A 414 12.66 22.07 -3.92
C GLY A 414 12.56 20.65 -4.47
N PHE A 415 11.62 19.86 -3.97
CA PHE A 415 11.32 18.53 -4.50
C PHE A 415 9.82 18.26 -4.49
N TRP A 416 9.38 17.31 -5.32
CA TRP A 416 8.00 16.85 -5.31
C TRP A 416 7.85 15.66 -4.37
N GLU A 417 6.87 15.70 -3.48
CA GLU A 417 6.41 14.54 -2.74
C GLU A 417 5.22 13.92 -3.49
N VAL A 418 5.35 12.65 -3.84
CA VAL A 418 4.35 11.90 -4.61
C VAL A 418 3.94 10.68 -3.79
N THR A 419 2.69 10.69 -3.34
CA THR A 419 2.03 9.57 -2.69
C THR A 419 1.21 8.80 -3.71
N THR A 420 1.38 7.49 -3.76
CA THR A 420 0.59 6.59 -4.61
C THR A 420 -0.44 5.87 -3.74
N SER A 421 -1.66 5.74 -4.24
CA SER A 421 -2.72 5.00 -3.55
C SER A 421 -2.34 3.54 -3.36
N SER A 422 -2.89 2.92 -2.32
CA SER A 422 -2.73 1.48 -2.08
C SER A 422 -3.27 0.64 -3.24
N LEU A 423 -2.76 -0.57 -3.39
CA LEU A 423 -3.38 -1.55 -4.28
C LEU A 423 -4.62 -2.21 -3.62
N VAL A 424 -4.62 -2.37 -2.29
CA VAL A 424 -5.70 -3.07 -1.56
C VAL A 424 -7.03 -2.30 -1.52
N ASP A 425 -6.99 -0.97 -1.41
CA ASP A 425 -8.18 -0.11 -1.40
C ASP A 425 -8.38 0.59 -2.75
N TRP A 426 -9.63 1.03 -3.01
CA TRP A 426 -9.93 1.86 -4.17
C TRP A 426 -8.99 3.09 -4.20
N PRO A 427 -8.35 3.41 -5.34
CA PRO A 427 -8.61 2.92 -6.70
C PRO A 427 -7.84 1.67 -7.17
N CYS A 428 -7.06 1.01 -6.31
CA CYS A 428 -6.25 -0.17 -6.67
C CYS A 428 -5.23 0.12 -7.78
N GLN A 429 -4.48 1.21 -7.64
CA GLN A 429 -3.60 1.73 -8.69
C GLN A 429 -2.11 1.68 -8.30
N ALA A 430 -1.27 1.56 -9.34
CA ALA A 430 0.17 1.83 -9.27
C ALA A 430 0.48 3.05 -10.15
N ARG A 431 1.76 3.44 -10.20
CA ARG A 431 2.22 4.61 -10.97
C ARG A 431 3.46 4.29 -11.80
N VAL A 432 3.49 4.73 -13.06
CA VAL A 432 4.75 4.86 -13.81
C VAL A 432 5.31 6.25 -13.57
N VAL A 433 6.60 6.31 -13.26
CA VAL A 433 7.34 7.55 -13.00
C VAL A 433 8.50 7.67 -13.98
N GLU A 434 8.58 8.81 -14.67
CA GLU A 434 9.61 9.10 -15.66
C GLU A 434 10.34 10.38 -15.24
N LEU A 435 11.63 10.29 -14.92
CA LEU A 435 12.49 11.44 -14.62
C LEU A 435 13.35 11.75 -15.83
N PHE A 436 13.28 12.98 -16.35
CA PHE A 436 13.97 13.39 -17.57
C PHE A 436 14.41 14.84 -17.55
N GLU A 437 15.33 15.21 -18.44
CA GLU A 437 15.74 16.59 -18.67
C GLU A 437 14.64 17.36 -19.41
N ALA A 438 14.31 18.57 -18.95
CA ALA A 438 13.24 19.40 -19.48
C ALA A 438 13.73 20.67 -20.22
N GLY A 439 15.04 20.76 -20.48
CA GLY A 439 15.71 21.94 -21.05
C GLY A 439 16.15 22.97 -20.00
N ASP A 440 17.08 23.85 -20.36
CA ASP A 440 17.55 24.99 -19.55
C ASP A 440 17.89 24.65 -18.07
N GLY A 441 18.47 23.46 -17.83
CA GLY A 441 18.85 23.00 -16.48
C GLY A 441 17.68 22.53 -15.59
N VAL A 442 16.48 22.42 -16.15
CA VAL A 442 15.27 21.93 -15.49
C VAL A 442 15.17 20.41 -15.65
N LEU A 443 14.72 19.73 -14.60
CA LEU A 443 14.26 18.34 -14.67
C LEU A 443 12.74 18.31 -14.61
N ALA A 444 12.14 17.24 -15.14
CA ALA A 444 10.72 16.99 -14.97
C ALA A 444 10.47 15.54 -14.58
N ILE A 445 9.45 15.35 -13.75
CA ILE A 445 8.94 14.06 -13.34
C ILE A 445 7.55 13.90 -13.96
N ALA A 446 7.38 12.98 -14.90
CA ALA A 446 6.06 12.58 -15.35
C ALA A 446 5.55 11.44 -14.48
N CYS A 447 4.31 11.55 -14.04
CA CYS A 447 3.60 10.52 -13.31
C CYS A 447 2.40 10.07 -14.14
N THR A 448 2.21 8.76 -14.28
CA THR A 448 1.03 8.19 -14.96
C THR A 448 0.43 7.05 -14.15
N MET A 449 -0.89 7.08 -13.91
CA MET A 449 -1.56 5.99 -13.19
C MET A 449 -1.66 4.72 -14.03
N VAL A 450 -1.60 3.60 -13.33
CA VAL A 450 -1.72 2.25 -13.88
C VAL A 450 -2.85 1.53 -13.16
N ASP A 451 -3.86 1.13 -13.93
CA ASP A 451 -4.88 0.17 -13.48
C ASP A 451 -4.44 -1.24 -13.84
N HIS A 452 -4.60 -2.21 -12.94
CA HIS A 452 -4.32 -3.62 -13.27
C HIS A 452 -5.27 -4.19 -14.35
N ASP A 453 -4.82 -5.22 -15.07
CA ASP A 453 -5.48 -5.87 -16.21
C ASP A 453 -6.70 -6.75 -15.86
N GLY A 454 -7.17 -6.70 -14.61
CA GLY A 454 -8.34 -7.44 -14.16
C GLY A 454 -9.58 -7.11 -14.99
N SER A 455 -10.43 -8.11 -15.20
CA SER A 455 -11.63 -8.02 -16.03
C SER A 455 -12.52 -6.85 -15.61
N ALA A 456 -13.04 -6.10 -16.58
CA ALA A 456 -14.07 -5.08 -16.35
C ALA A 456 -15.47 -5.70 -16.16
N ALA A 457 -15.62 -7.01 -16.41
CA ALA A 457 -16.85 -7.76 -16.21
C ALA A 457 -16.52 -9.02 -15.39
N PRO A 458 -16.41 -8.93 -14.06
CA PRO A 458 -15.92 -10.01 -13.22
C PRO A 458 -16.95 -11.14 -12.96
N ALA A 459 -17.90 -11.36 -13.87
CA ALA A 459 -19.07 -12.24 -13.67
C ALA A 459 -18.70 -13.61 -13.09
N GLY A 460 -19.11 -13.87 -11.84
CA GLY A 460 -18.88 -15.12 -11.12
C GLY A 460 -17.46 -15.32 -10.56
N ALA A 461 -16.49 -14.51 -11.00
CA ALA A 461 -15.09 -14.55 -10.58
C ALA A 461 -14.53 -15.98 -10.51
N VAL A 462 -14.53 -16.65 -11.66
CA VAL A 462 -14.03 -18.03 -11.82
C VAL A 462 -12.55 -18.01 -12.19
N GLU A 463 -12.18 -17.14 -13.13
CA GLU A 463 -10.81 -17.01 -13.62
C GLU A 463 -10.01 -15.98 -12.81
N PRO A 464 -8.67 -16.10 -12.70
CA PRO A 464 -7.82 -15.14 -11.97
C PRO A 464 -8.01 -13.68 -12.41
N ALA A 465 -8.16 -13.42 -13.71
CA ALA A 465 -8.42 -12.07 -14.21
C ALA A 465 -9.79 -11.54 -13.75
N GLN A 466 -10.80 -12.40 -13.59
CA GLN A 466 -12.11 -12.01 -13.07
C GLN A 466 -12.05 -11.79 -11.55
N MET A 467 -11.29 -12.58 -10.79
CA MET A 467 -11.05 -12.37 -9.36
C MET A 467 -10.33 -11.03 -9.11
N ALA A 468 -9.31 -10.70 -9.90
CA ALA A 468 -8.67 -9.38 -9.86
C ALA A 468 -9.67 -8.25 -10.19
N GLY A 469 -10.52 -8.43 -11.21
CA GLY A 469 -11.57 -7.48 -11.55
C GLY A 469 -12.59 -7.28 -10.42
N LEU A 470 -12.99 -8.38 -9.78
CA LEU A 470 -13.91 -8.38 -8.64
C LEU A 470 -13.31 -7.68 -7.43
N HIS A 471 -12.03 -7.90 -7.13
CA HIS A 471 -11.32 -7.22 -6.05
C HIS A 471 -11.52 -5.70 -6.14
N ARG A 472 -11.23 -5.12 -7.31
CA ARG A 472 -11.39 -3.67 -7.56
C ARG A 472 -12.84 -3.22 -7.50
N GLU A 473 -13.78 -4.01 -8.03
CA GLU A 473 -15.21 -3.68 -7.96
C GLU A 473 -15.72 -3.67 -6.51
N LEU A 474 -15.34 -4.66 -5.70
CA LEU A 474 -15.65 -4.69 -4.28
C LEU A 474 -15.00 -3.51 -3.54
N ALA A 475 -13.71 -3.23 -3.79
CA ALA A 475 -12.99 -2.10 -3.20
C ALA A 475 -13.70 -0.77 -3.48
N GLY A 476 -14.16 -0.54 -4.72
CA GLY A 476 -14.94 0.64 -5.08
C GLY A 476 -16.30 0.74 -4.39
N ASN A 477 -16.86 -0.37 -3.90
CA ASN A 477 -18.12 -0.40 -3.17
C ASN A 477 -17.97 -0.51 -1.65
N VAL A 478 -16.73 -0.49 -1.12
CA VAL A 478 -16.52 -0.47 0.33
C VAL A 478 -17.12 0.82 0.90
N PRO A 479 -17.97 0.74 1.94
CA PRO A 479 -18.54 1.93 2.58
C PRO A 479 -17.43 2.86 3.07
N VAL A 480 -17.59 4.17 2.85
CA VAL A 480 -16.63 5.24 3.23
C VAL A 480 -15.33 5.25 2.41
N ALA A 481 -14.74 4.10 2.10
CA ALA A 481 -13.44 3.98 1.42
C ALA A 481 -13.51 3.72 -0.10
N GLY A 482 -14.71 3.56 -0.66
CA GLY A 482 -14.93 3.23 -2.07
C GLY A 482 -14.88 4.43 -3.03
N PHE A 483 -15.70 4.40 -4.08
CA PHE A 483 -15.71 5.35 -5.20
C PHE A 483 -15.79 6.82 -4.79
N ASP A 484 -16.51 7.12 -3.72
CA ASP A 484 -16.78 8.49 -3.25
C ASP A 484 -15.81 8.95 -2.14
N SER A 485 -14.74 8.19 -1.87
CA SER A 485 -13.78 8.47 -0.79
C SER A 485 -12.80 9.60 -1.10
N GLY A 486 -12.60 9.94 -2.37
CA GLY A 486 -11.57 10.88 -2.84
C GLY A 486 -10.14 10.32 -2.81
N ARG A 487 -9.96 9.03 -2.47
CA ARG A 487 -8.64 8.36 -2.47
C ARG A 487 -8.00 8.24 -3.85
N ASP A 488 -8.80 8.34 -4.91
CA ASP A 488 -8.32 8.40 -6.28
C ASP A 488 -7.48 9.66 -6.59
N GLY A 489 -7.59 10.69 -5.74
CA GLY A 489 -6.90 11.97 -5.88
C GLY A 489 -7.56 12.88 -6.91
N SER A 490 -7.16 14.15 -6.93
CA SER A 490 -7.60 15.07 -7.97
C SER A 490 -6.88 14.81 -9.30
N SER A 491 -7.30 15.48 -10.38
CA SER A 491 -6.54 15.44 -11.64
C SER A 491 -5.09 15.92 -11.50
N LEU A 492 -4.77 16.70 -10.45
CA LEU A 492 -3.43 17.21 -10.15
C LEU A 492 -2.56 16.23 -9.33
N ASP A 493 -3.12 15.10 -8.92
CA ASP A 493 -2.43 14.02 -8.19
C ASP A 493 -2.19 12.78 -9.07
N ARG A 494 -2.77 12.78 -10.27
CA ARG A 494 -2.86 11.64 -11.17
C ARG A 494 -1.84 11.71 -12.30
N ASN A 495 -2.29 12.03 -13.51
CA ASN A 495 -1.43 12.15 -14.68
C ASN A 495 -0.88 13.57 -14.77
N VAL A 496 0.37 13.75 -14.33
CA VAL A 496 1.01 15.06 -14.21
C VAL A 496 2.43 15.06 -14.72
N ILE A 497 2.90 16.24 -15.14
CA ILE A 497 4.30 16.55 -15.38
C ILE A 497 4.71 17.59 -14.34
N LEU A 498 5.76 17.27 -13.58
CA LEU A 498 6.22 18.01 -12.41
C LEU A 498 7.63 18.57 -12.67
N PRO A 499 7.76 19.80 -13.16
CA PRO A 499 9.06 20.45 -13.34
C PRO A 499 9.68 20.77 -11.98
N VAL A 500 11.00 20.64 -11.92
CA VAL A 500 11.81 20.96 -10.74
C VAL A 500 13.18 21.46 -11.19
N ARG A 501 13.62 22.60 -10.63
CA ARG A 501 14.97 23.13 -10.90
C ARG A 501 16.00 22.33 -10.13
N ARG A 502 17.14 22.04 -10.75
CA ARG A 502 18.34 21.65 -9.99
C ARG A 502 18.80 22.83 -9.17
N SER A 503 19.05 22.64 -7.87
CA SER A 503 19.83 23.62 -7.12
C SER A 503 21.24 23.66 -7.70
N SER A 504 21.73 24.87 -7.98
CA SER A 504 23.05 25.12 -8.56
C SER A 504 24.19 24.74 -7.63
#